data_AF-A0A2R6ECS6-F1
#
_entry.id   AF-A0A2R6ECS6-F1
#
_cell.length_a   1.000
_cell.length_b   1.000
_cell.length_c   1.000
_cell.angle_alpha   90.00
_cell.angle_beta   90.00
_cell.angle_gamma   90.00
#
_symmetry.space_group_name_H-M   'P 1'
#
loop_
_entity.id
_entity.type
_entity.pdbx_description
1 polymer ?
#
loop_
_entity_poly.entity_id
_entity_poly.type
_entity_poly.pdbx_seq_one_letter_code
_entity_poly.pdbx_strand_id
1 'polypeptide(L)'
;MVERRTVAELSIAALAIGVFIAGSYIVSSTYAAPANATNNASVPPSVVPEGGLALVGVIGVFVLFVAAAGLFMYRQDFDDDE
;
A
#
# COMPACT_ATOMS: atom_id res chain seq x y z
N MET A 1 21.95 -21.27 -5.31
CA MET A 1 20.64 -21.56 -5.93
C MET A 1 19.62 -20.89 -5.03
N VAL A 2 18.77 -19.99 -5.53
CA VAL A 2 17.78 -19.31 -4.66
C VAL A 2 16.63 -20.27 -4.41
N GLU A 3 16.27 -20.48 -3.14
CA GLU A 3 15.13 -21.31 -2.76
C GLU A 3 13.84 -20.72 -3.35
N ARG A 4 12.93 -21.56 -3.87
CA ARG A 4 11.63 -21.10 -4.39
C ARG A 4 10.84 -20.31 -3.34
N ARG A 5 10.95 -20.72 -2.07
CA ARG A 5 10.37 -20.05 -0.92
C ARG A 5 10.84 -18.59 -0.78
N THR A 6 12.16 -18.37 -0.85
CA THR A 6 12.74 -17.03 -0.77
C THR A 6 12.26 -16.13 -1.91
N VAL A 7 12.08 -16.68 -3.12
CA VAL A 7 11.51 -15.93 -4.25
C VAL A 7 10.05 -15.57 -3.99
N ALA A 8 9.25 -16.50 -3.47
CA ALA A 8 7.84 -16.27 -3.17
C ALA A 8 7.66 -15.17 -2.10
N GLU A 9 8.40 -15.25 -0.99
CA GLU A 9 8.38 -14.25 0.08
C GLU A 9 8.78 -12.86 -0.43
N LEU A 10 9.88 -12.78 -1.19
CA LEU A 10 10.34 -11.53 -1.79
C LEU A 10 9.30 -10.96 -2.76
N SER A 11 8.67 -11.80 -3.57
CA SER A 11 7.66 -11.38 -4.54
C SER A 11 6.41 -10.82 -3.85
N ILE A 12 5.96 -11.45 -2.77
CA ILE A 12 4.79 -11.01 -2.01
C ILE A 12 5.09 -9.72 -1.24
N ALA A 13 6.30 -9.58 -0.68
CA ALA A 13 6.74 -8.33 -0.06
C ALA A 13 6.77 -7.17 -1.07
N ALA A 14 7.34 -7.41 -2.26
CA ALA A 14 7.38 -6.42 -3.33
C ALA A 14 5.97 -6.03 -3.80
N LEU A 15 5.07 -7.00 -3.95
CA LEU A 15 3.66 -6.77 -4.29
C LEU A 15 2.96 -5.94 -3.22
N ALA A 16 3.14 -6.28 -1.93
CA ALA A 16 2.51 -5.55 -0.83
C ALA A 16 2.95 -4.07 -0.83
N ILE A 17 4.24 -3.81 -0.99
CA ILE A 17 4.78 -2.45 -1.11
C ILE A 17 4.18 -1.74 -2.33
N GLY A 18 4.12 -2.41 -3.47
CA GLY A 18 3.55 -1.85 -4.70
C GLY A 18 2.08 -1.44 -4.54
N VAL A 19 1.27 -2.30 -3.93
CA VAL A 19 -0.15 -2.01 -3.64
C VAL A 19 -0.29 -0.82 -2.70
N PHE A 20 0.53 -0.74 -1.65
CA PHE A 20 0.50 0.38 -0.71
C PHE A 20 0.86 1.71 -1.37
N ILE A 21 1.92 1.72 -2.18
CA ILE A 21 2.36 2.90 -2.92
C ILE A 21 1.29 3.34 -3.91
N ALA A 22 0.71 2.40 -4.67
CA ALA A 22 -0.35 2.69 -5.63
C ALA A 22 -1.59 3.30 -4.95
N GLY A 23 -2.04 2.72 -3.84
CA GLY A 23 -3.15 3.26 -3.05
C GLY A 23 -2.85 4.67 -2.52
N SER A 24 -1.66 4.87 -1.98
CA SER A 24 -1.22 6.18 -1.46
C SER A 24 -1.13 7.24 -2.58
N TYR A 25 -0.65 6.84 -3.77
CA TYR A 25 -0.59 7.71 -4.93
C TYR A 25 -1.98 8.13 -5.42
N ILE A 26 -2.94 7.20 -5.45
CA ILE A 26 -4.34 7.49 -5.79
C ILE A 26 -4.94 8.48 -4.78
N VAL A 27 -4.73 8.26 -3.48
CA VAL A 27 -5.21 9.20 -2.45
C VAL A 27 -4.57 10.57 -2.61
N SER A 28 -3.25 10.61 -2.79
CA SER A 28 -2.48 11.86 -2.97
C SER A 28 -2.98 12.66 -4.17
N SER A 29 -3.16 12.01 -5.34
CA SER A 29 -3.62 12.68 -6.56
C SER A 29 -5.10 13.09 -6.51
N THR A 30 -5.95 12.32 -5.84
CA THR A 30 -7.39 12.58 -5.76
C THR A 30 -7.74 13.66 -4.74
N TYR A 31 -7.04 13.67 -3.60
CA TYR A 31 -7.30 14.55 -2.47
C TYR A 31 -6.25 15.67 -2.33
N ALA A 32 -5.43 15.90 -3.35
CA ALA A 32 -4.54 17.05 -3.39
C ALA A 32 -5.37 18.34 -3.25
N ALA A 33 -5.00 19.19 -2.28
CA ALA A 33 -5.64 20.48 -2.14
C ALA A 33 -5.38 21.33 -3.39
N PRO A 34 -6.39 22.05 -3.92
CA PRO A 34 -6.20 22.92 -5.06
C PRO A 34 -5.08 23.93 -4.79
N ALA A 35 -4.19 24.12 -5.77
CA ALA A 35 -3.17 25.15 -5.68
C ALA A 35 -3.86 26.52 -5.57
N ASN A 36 -3.67 27.21 -4.44
CA ASN A 36 -4.24 28.53 -4.26
C ASN A 36 -3.44 29.55 -5.07
N ALA A 37 -3.82 29.76 -6.33
CA ALA A 37 -3.13 30.61 -7.30
C ALA A 37 -3.09 32.11 -6.93
N THR A 38 -3.77 32.52 -5.85
CA THR A 38 -3.81 33.91 -5.35
C THR A 38 -2.67 34.25 -4.40
N ASN A 39 -1.88 33.28 -3.93
CA ASN A 39 -0.72 33.53 -3.07
C ASN A 39 0.58 33.05 -3.76
N ASN A 40 1.47 34.00 -4.07
CA ASN A 40 2.83 33.73 -4.60
C ASN A 40 3.79 33.15 -3.54
N ALA A 41 3.28 32.72 -2.39
CA ALA A 41 4.07 32.03 -1.38
C ALA A 41 4.20 30.56 -1.77
N SER A 42 5.37 29.95 -1.58
CA SER A 42 5.53 28.49 -1.68
C SER A 42 4.70 27.81 -0.59
N VAL A 43 3.44 27.51 -0.90
CA VAL A 43 2.59 26.71 -0.03
C VAL A 43 3.01 25.25 -0.19
N PRO A 44 3.38 24.55 0.89
CA PRO A 44 3.69 23.13 0.79
C PRO A 44 2.48 22.35 0.25
N PRO A 45 2.71 21.26 -0.51
CA PRO A 45 1.62 20.42 -0.97
C PRO A 45 0.82 19.94 0.24
N SER A 46 -0.50 20.10 0.18
CA SER A 46 -1.42 19.71 1.25
C SER A 46 -2.53 18.83 0.70
N VAL A 47 -3.13 18.04 1.59
CA VAL A 47 -4.22 17.11 1.30
C VAL A 47 -5.47 17.64 1.97
N VAL A 48 -6.61 17.59 1.28
CA VAL A 48 -7.89 17.99 1.88
C VAL A 48 -8.24 17.06 3.05
N PRO A 49 -9.04 17.50 4.05
CA PRO A 49 -9.30 16.71 5.26
C PRO A 49 -9.81 15.29 4.99
N GLU A 50 -10.62 15.12 3.95
CA GLU A 50 -11.17 13.83 3.52
C GLU A 50 -10.09 12.84 3.07
N GLY A 51 -8.99 13.35 2.51
CA GLY A 51 -7.85 12.54 2.08
C GLY A 51 -7.12 11.88 3.26
N GLY A 52 -7.20 12.47 4.46
CA GLY A 52 -6.67 11.84 5.68
C GLY A 52 -7.41 10.54 6.02
N LEU A 53 -8.75 10.56 5.96
CA LEU A 53 -9.57 9.36 6.17
C LEU A 53 -9.37 8.32 5.06
N ALA A 54 -9.23 8.78 3.81
CA ALA A 54 -8.92 7.88 2.69
C ALA A 54 -7.57 7.16 2.89
N LEU A 55 -6.56 7.85 3.42
CA LEU A 55 -5.25 7.27 3.72
C LEU A 55 -5.35 6.22 4.84
N VAL A 56 -6.15 6.47 5.88
CA VAL A 56 -6.46 5.45 6.90
C VAL A 56 -7.11 4.22 6.28
N GLY A 57 -8.02 4.41 5.31
CA GLY A 57 -8.61 3.32 4.54
C GLY A 57 -7.57 2.50 3.76
N VAL A 58 -6.62 3.17 3.08
CA VAL A 58 -5.51 2.50 2.37
C VAL A 58 -4.64 1.68 3.33
N ILE A 59 -4.31 2.23 4.51
CA ILE A 59 -3.56 1.51 5.54
C ILE A 59 -4.34 0.28 6.00
N GLY A 60 -5.65 0.41 6.25
CA GLY A 60 -6.50 -0.71 6.65
C GLY A 60 -6.51 -1.83 5.61
N VAL A 61 -6.69 -1.49 4.33
CA VAL A 61 -6.64 -2.46 3.22
C VAL A 61 -5.28 -3.11 3.13
N PHE A 62 -4.18 -2.36 3.29
CA PHE A 62 -2.83 -2.90 3.26
C PHE A 62 -2.58 -3.91 4.37
N VAL A 63 -2.99 -3.61 5.61
CA VAL A 63 -2.87 -4.54 6.74
C VAL A 63 -3.65 -5.83 6.46
N LEU A 64 -4.88 -5.70 5.95
CA LEU A 64 -5.70 -6.86 5.58
C LEU A 64 -5.08 -7.67 4.45
N PHE A 65 -4.49 -7.01 3.45
CA PHE A 65 -3.78 -7.66 2.36
C PHE A 65 -2.59 -8.48 2.87
N VAL A 66 -1.75 -7.89 3.72
CA VAL A 66 -0.59 -8.59 4.30
C VAL A 66 -1.04 -9.76 5.18
N ALA A 67 -2.08 -9.57 6.00
CA ALA A 67 -2.64 -10.64 6.82
C ALA A 67 -3.17 -11.80 5.97
N ALA A 68 -3.89 -11.49 4.88
CA ALA A 68 -4.38 -12.49 3.93
C ALA A 68 -3.23 -13.21 3.22
N ALA A 69 -2.19 -12.48 2.80
CA ALA A 69 -1.02 -13.07 2.16
C ALA A 69 -0.25 -14.00 3.10
N GLY A 70 -0.06 -13.61 4.36
CA GLY A 70 0.55 -14.46 5.38
C GLY A 70 -0.26 -15.73 5.67
N LEU A 71 -1.59 -15.60 5.77
CA LEU A 71 -2.48 -16.75 5.93
C LEU A 71 -2.46 -17.67 4.71
N PHE A 72 -2.36 -17.12 3.50
CA PHE A 72 -2.26 -17.88 2.27
C PHE A 72 -0.96 -18.68 2.19
N MET A 73 0.18 -18.05 2.49
CA MET A 73 1.47 -18.75 2.58
C MET A 73 1.44 -19.89 3.60
N TYR A 74 0.87 -19.63 4.79
CA TYR A 74 0.72 -20.66 5.82
C TYR A 74 -0.06 -21.87 5.30
N ARG A 75 -1.14 -21.67 4.54
CA ARG A 75 -1.88 -22.79 3.95
C ARG A 75 -1.07 -23.57 2.92
N GLN A 76 -0.27 -22.90 2.09
CA GLN A 76 0.56 -23.59 1.09
C GLN A 76 1.68 -24.42 1.73
N ASP A 77 2.33 -23.92 2.79
CA ASP A 77 3.36 -24.67 3.52
C ASP A 77 2.80 -25.95 4.19
N PHE A 78 1.49 -26.01 4.50
CA PHE A 78 0.84 -27.23 5.04
C PHE A 78 0.48 -28.27 3.99
N ASP A 79 0.13 -27.86 2.76
CA ASP A 79 -0.21 -28.78 1.67
C ASP A 79 1.04 -29.43 1.03
N ASP A 80 2.22 -28.83 1.19
CA ASP A 80 3.49 -29.36 0.65
C ASP A 80 4.11 -30.48 1.53
N ASP A 81 3.59 -30.70 2.74
CA ASP A 81 4.07 -31.71 3.72
C ASP A 81 3.36 -33.09 3.59
N GLU A 82 2.53 -33.32 2.56
CA GLU A 82 1.75 -34.57 2.35
C GLU A 82 2.09 -35.33 1.05
#